data_AF-A0A6N7XS09-F1
#
_entry.id   AF-A0A6N7XS09-F1
#
_cell.length_a   1.000
_cell.length_b   1.000
_cell.length_c   1.000
_cell.angle_alpha   90.00
_cell.angle_beta   90.00
_cell.angle_gamma   90.00
#
_symmetry.space_group_name_H-M   'P 1'
#
loop_
_entity.id
_entity.type
_entity.pdbx_description
1 polymer ?
#
loop_
_entity_poly.entity_id
_entity_poly.type
_entity_poly.pdbx_seq_one_letter_code
_entity_poly.pdbx_strand_id
1 'polypeptide(L)' 'MYCIICGNEKTGMKLLSQTVCKDCIDEMRNISVFDERYDFYKNFIRILLGYYISEKHQLNPVN' A
#
# COMPACT_ATOMS: atom_id res chain seq x y z
N MET A 1 -13.50 6.08 -5.26
CA MET A 1 -12.15 5.55 -5.63
C MET A 1 -12.00 4.15 -5.08
N TYR A 2 -11.42 3.24 -5.86
CA TYR A 2 -11.20 1.85 -5.45
C TYR A 2 -10.00 1.72 -4.50
N CYS A 3 -10.21 1.01 -3.38
CA CYS A 3 -9.12 0.61 -2.50
C CYS A 3 -8.37 -0.58 -3.10
N ILE A 4 -7.05 -0.46 -3.25
CA ILE A 4 -6.19 -1.52 -3.80
C ILE A 4 -6.14 -2.80 -2.93
N ILE A 5 -6.49 -2.70 -1.64
CA ILE A 5 -6.45 -3.83 -0.69
C ILE A 5 -7.78 -4.59 -0.70
N CYS A 6 -8.89 -3.90 -0.39
CA CYS A 6 -10.19 -4.57 -0.23
C CYS A 6 -11.09 -4.49 -1.47
N GLY A 7 -10.69 -3.79 -2.52
CA GLY A 7 -11.47 -3.63 -3.76
C GLY A 7 -12.75 -2.81 -3.62
N ASN A 8 -13.08 -2.31 -2.42
CA ASN A 8 -14.29 -1.52 -2.20
C ASN A 8 -14.11 -0.08 -2.66
N GLU A 9 -15.20 0.52 -3.16
CA GLU A 9 -15.25 1.95 -3.42
C GLU A 9 -15.48 2.72 -2.13
N LYS A 10 -14.44 3.39 -1.64
CA LYS A 10 -14.46 4.17 -0.40
C LYS A 10 -13.60 5.43 -0.53
N THR A 11 -13.83 6.40 0.35
CA THR A 11 -12.89 7.51 0.52
C THR A 11 -11.55 6.94 1.00
N GLY A 12 -10.48 7.30 0.30
CA GLY A 12 -9.15 6.76 0.56
C GLY A 12 -8.07 7.81 0.45
N MET A 13 -6.91 7.49 1.00
CA MET A 13 -5.70 8.30 0.91
C MET A 13 -4.68 7.64 -0.02
N LYS A 14 -3.68 8.43 -0.45
CA LYS A 14 -2.56 7.92 -1.24
C LYS A 14 -1.48 7.35 -0.32
N LEU A 15 -1.23 6.06 -0.45
CA LEU A 15 -0.09 5.36 0.14
C LEU A 15 0.79 4.87 -1.00
N LEU A 16 2.01 5.43 -1.12
CA LEU A 16 2.97 5.04 -2.17
C LEU A 16 2.34 5.09 -3.57
N SER A 17 1.70 6.21 -3.91
CA SER A 17 0.94 6.43 -5.15
C SER A 17 -0.36 5.61 -5.32
N GLN A 18 -0.57 4.56 -4.53
CA GLN A 18 -1.77 3.72 -4.55
C GLN A 18 -2.88 4.26 -3.65
N THR A 19 -4.13 3.99 -4.01
CA THR A 19 -5.29 4.42 -3.21
C THR A 19 -5.66 3.36 -2.19
N VAL A 20 -5.66 3.72 -0.90
CA VAL A 20 -6.02 2.83 0.21
C VAL A 20 -7.12 3.48 1.06
N CYS A 21 -8.18 2.75 1.39
CA CYS A 21 -9.25 3.27 2.24
C CYS A 21 -8.80 3.36 3.71
N LYS A 22 -9.49 4.20 4.48
CA LYS A 22 -9.18 4.40 5.91
C LYS A 22 -9.23 3.10 6.71
N ASP A 23 -10.25 2.27 6.49
CA ASP A 23 -10.43 1.02 7.24
C ASP A 23 -9.24 0.07 7.09
N CYS A 24 -8.71 -0.08 5.86
CA CYS A 24 -7.53 -0.91 5.64
C CYS A 24 -6.25 -0.30 6.25
N ILE A 25 -6.13 1.04 6.27
CA ILE A 25 -5.02 1.71 6.96
C ILE A 25 -5.10 1.47 8.48
N ASP A 26 -6.29 1.61 9.05
CA ASP A 26 -6.52 1.41 10.48
C ASP A 26 -6.31 -0.06 10.87
N GLU A 27 -6.71 -1.02 10.03
CA GLU A 27 -6.39 -2.44 10.24
C GLU A 27 -4.88 -2.68 10.21
N MET A 28 -4.18 -2.21 9.17
CA MET A 28 -2.72 -2.33 9.05
C MET A 28 -1.96 -1.71 10.23
N ARG A 29 -2.48 -0.62 10.79
CA ARG A 29 -1.84 0.07 11.93
C ARG A 29 -1.99 -0.69 13.23
N ASN A 30 -3.12 -1.38 13.42
CA ASN A 30 -3.50 -1.99 14.70
C ASN A 30 -3.33 -3.51 14.72
N ILE A 31 -3.01 -4.13 13.59
CA ILE A 31 -2.80 -5.57 13.51
C ILE A 31 -1.59 -6.00 14.35
N SER A 32 -1.76 -7.08 15.10
CA SER A 32 -0.68 -7.70 15.88
C SER A 32 0.36 -8.34 14.96
N VAL A 33 1.63 -8.31 15.35
CA VAL A 33 2.71 -9.04 14.65
C VAL A 33 2.51 -10.57 14.63
N PHE A 34 1.62 -11.08 15.49
CA PHE A 34 1.27 -12.50 15.57
C PHE A 34 -0.01 -12.85 14.79
N ASP A 35 -0.72 -11.88 14.20
CA ASP A 35 -1.88 -12.13 13.34
C ASP A 35 -1.40 -12.64 11.97
N GLU A 36 -2.08 -13.64 11.42
CA GLU A 36 -1.74 -14.26 10.13
C GLU A 36 -1.73 -13.25 8.97
N ARG A 37 -2.54 -12.20 9.04
CA ARG A 37 -2.60 -11.15 8.01
C ARG A 37 -1.46 -10.14 8.14
N TYR A 38 -0.67 -10.19 9.23
CA TYR A 38 0.49 -9.31 9.38
C TYR A 38 1.50 -9.52 8.25
N ASP A 39 1.76 -10.78 7.89
CA ASP A 39 2.67 -11.11 6.79
C ASP A 39 2.10 -10.71 5.42
N PHE A 40 0.78 -10.76 5.25
CA PHE A 40 0.12 -10.21 4.06
C PHE A 40 0.42 -8.71 3.93
N TYR A 41 0.18 -7.92 4.99
CA TYR A 41 0.42 -6.48 4.96
C TYR A 41 1.90 -6.12 4.81
N LYS A 42 2.81 -6.88 5.46
CA LYS A 42 4.25 -6.72 5.29
C LYS A 42 4.67 -6.90 3.84
N ASN A 43 4.20 -7.97 3.19
CA ASN A 43 4.51 -8.25 1.79
C ASN A 43 3.88 -7.22 0.85
N PHE A 44 2.65 -6.79 1.13
CA PHE A 44 1.95 -5.77 0.37
C PHE A 44 2.73 -4.44 0.37
N ILE A 45 3.15 -3.94 1.53
CA ILE A 45 3.96 -2.71 1.62
C ILE A 45 5.30 -2.86 0.90
N ARG A 46 5.95 -4.03 1.00
CA ARG A 46 7.19 -4.31 0.27
C ARG A 46 7.02 -4.19 -1.25
N ILE A 47 5.93 -4.74 -1.79
CA ILE A 47 5.60 -4.65 -3.22
C ILE A 47 5.32 -3.20 -3.62
N LEU A 48 4.51 -2.48 -2.84
CA LEU A 48 4.21 -1.07 -3.10
C LEU A 48 5.46 -0.19 -3.11
N LEU A 49 6.38 -0.40 -2.17
CA LEU A 49 7.65 0.32 -2.11
C LEU A 49 8.50 0.04 -3.35
N GLY A 50 8.54 -1.21 -3.81
CA GLY A 50 9.21 -1.58 -5.05
C GLY A 50 8.69 -0.76 -6.24
N TYR A 51 7.37 -0.74 -6.44
CA TYR A 51 6.77 0.05 -7.53
C TYR A 51 7.03 1.54 -7.39
N TYR A 52 6.87 2.10 -6.20
CA TYR A 52 7.08 3.53 -5.95
C TYR A 52 8.52 3.98 -6.26
N ILE A 53 9.51 3.15 -5.89
CA ILE A 53 10.93 3.43 -6.18
C ILE A 53 11.22 3.27 -7.67
N SER A 54 10.67 2.24 -8.32
CA SER A 54 10.85 2.01 -9.76
C SER A 54 10.24 3.11 -10.62
N GLU A 55 9.02 3.55 -10.30
CA GLU A 55 8.37 4.70 -10.98
C GLU A 55 9.23 5.96 -10.84
N LYS A 56 9.79 6.22 -9.65
CA LYS A 56 10.71 7.35 -9.46
C LYS A 56 12.02 7.22 -10.22
N HIS A 57 12.55 6.01 -10.39
CA HIS A 57 13.74 5.79 -11.21
C HIS A 57 13.47 6.06 -12.70
N GLN A 58 12.26 5.77 -13.20
CA GLN A 58 11.89 6.12 -14.57
C GLN A 58 11.78 7.63 -14.81
N LEU A 59 11.50 8.42 -13.78
CA LEU A 59 11.40 9.89 -13.87
C LEU A 59 12.75 10.61 -13.86
N ASN A 60 13.84 9.92 -13.50
CA ASN A 60 15.21 10.41 -13.60
C ASN A 60 16.02 9.47 -14.51
N PRO A 61 15.86 9.53 -15.84
CA PRO A 61 16.83 8.91 -16.71
C PRO A 61 18.17 9.57 -16.43
N VAL A 62 19.13 8.78 -15.96
CA VAL A 62 20.53 9.22 -15.83
C VAL A 62 20.99 9.52 -17.26
N ASN A 63 21.21 10.81 -17.56
CA ASN A 63 21.86 11.24 -18.79
C ASN A 63 23.27 10.65 -18.90
#